data_AF-A0A2H3AUF5-F1
#
_entry.id   AF-A0A2H3AUF5-F1
#
_cell.length_a   1.000
_cell.length_b   1.000
_cell.length_c   1.000
_cell.angle_alpha   90.00
_cell.angle_beta   90.00
_cell.angle_gamma   90.00
#
_symmetry.space_group_name_H-M   'P 1'
#
loop_
_entity.id
_entity.type
_entity.pdbx_description
1 polymer ?
#
loop_
_entity_poly.entity_id
_entity_poly.type
_entity_poly.pdbx_seq_one_letter_code
_entity_poly.pdbx_strand_id
1 'polypeptide(L)'
;MVLLALSPFLLLHLIVAGKLINHTIDDTLGDELTGFKVQYSPNSQPSNASALVWKSASQCSDCAIAPERSLAMNGTWTSATYDTPLRNITARLSFHGSAIYIYLIVSNYPQSTGLVSDIICDFRMDGEVVGSYNHTTDGTYRFEYDVLAYSNASLNDDDHTFLIETTGTQLSYVIFDYALYT
;
A
#
# COMPACT_ATOMS: atom_id res chain seq x y z
N MET A 1 44.36 -32.42 48.45
CA MET A 1 44.47 -31.71 47.16
C MET A 1 43.30 -32.19 46.30
N VAL A 2 42.20 -31.44 46.29
CA VAL A 2 40.96 -31.81 45.59
C VAL A 2 41.04 -31.20 44.18
N LEU A 3 41.09 -32.03 43.14
CA LEU A 3 41.01 -31.56 41.76
C LEU A 3 39.56 -31.17 41.45
N LEU A 4 39.31 -29.88 41.23
CA LEU A 4 38.09 -29.38 40.61
C LEU A 4 38.19 -29.60 39.09
N ALA A 5 37.44 -30.58 38.58
CA ALA A 5 37.31 -30.78 37.15
C ALA A 5 36.34 -29.73 36.56
N LEU A 6 36.88 -28.80 35.77
CA LEU A 6 36.09 -27.89 34.95
C LEU A 6 35.50 -28.68 33.78
N SER A 7 34.20 -28.97 33.86
CA SER A 7 33.45 -29.56 32.74
C SER A 7 33.20 -28.47 31.68
N PRO A 8 33.71 -28.61 30.46
CA PRO A 8 33.43 -27.66 29.39
C PRO A 8 31.96 -27.85 28.96
N PHE A 9 31.11 -26.88 29.28
CA PHE A 9 29.75 -26.83 28.74
C PHE A 9 29.86 -26.59 27.22
N LEU A 10 29.63 -27.65 26.44
CA LEU A 10 29.56 -27.58 24.99
C LEU A 10 28.31 -26.78 24.60
N LEU A 11 28.47 -25.50 24.27
CA LEU A 11 27.41 -24.66 23.68
C LEU A 11 27.08 -25.21 22.28
N LEU A 12 26.11 -26.12 22.21
CA LEU A 12 25.47 -26.48 20.95
C LEU A 12 24.83 -25.21 20.38
N HIS A 13 25.41 -24.67 19.32
CA HIS A 13 24.79 -23.61 18.54
C HIS A 13 23.66 -24.26 17.75
N LEU A 14 22.43 -24.13 18.24
CA LEU A 14 21.24 -24.47 17.49
C LEU A 14 21.19 -23.55 16.27
N ILE A 15 21.49 -24.10 15.10
CA ILE A 15 21.27 -23.40 13.83
C ILE A 15 19.76 -23.35 13.63
N VAL A 16 19.16 -22.21 13.89
CA VAL A 16 17.75 -21.93 13.55
C VAL A 16 17.73 -21.48 12.09
N ALA A 17 17.09 -22.26 11.22
CA ALA A 17 16.80 -21.85 9.86
C ALA A 17 15.40 -21.20 9.84
N GLY A 18 15.35 -19.88 9.66
CA GLY A 18 14.11 -19.15 9.41
C GLY A 18 13.78 -19.16 7.92
N LYS A 19 12.52 -19.46 7.58
CA LYS A 19 11.99 -19.25 6.23
C LYS A 19 11.23 -17.93 6.21
N LEU A 20 11.61 -17.05 5.30
CA LEU A 20 10.87 -15.84 4.98
C LEU A 20 9.52 -16.22 4.33
N ILE A 21 8.42 -15.69 4.86
CA ILE A 21 7.05 -15.92 4.40
C ILE A 21 6.44 -14.57 4.08
N ASN A 22 5.75 -14.47 2.94
CA ASN A 22 5.05 -13.24 2.58
C ASN A 22 3.67 -13.23 3.21
N HIS A 23 3.29 -12.08 3.74
CA HIS A 23 1.99 -11.77 4.32
C HIS A 23 1.34 -10.63 3.57
N THR A 24 0.01 -10.72 3.41
CA THR A 24 -0.77 -9.75 2.63
C THR A 24 -1.42 -8.71 3.52
N ILE A 25 -1.34 -7.44 3.12
CA ILE A 25 -2.20 -6.37 3.61
C ILE A 25 -3.08 -5.93 2.46
N ASP A 26 -4.33 -6.37 2.50
CA ASP A 26 -5.36 -6.04 1.52
C ASP A 26 -5.93 -4.64 1.77
N ASP A 27 -6.28 -3.90 0.72
CA ASP A 27 -6.83 -2.54 0.82
C ASP A 27 -8.05 -2.45 1.77
N THR A 28 -8.95 -3.44 1.71
CA THR A 28 -10.24 -3.44 2.40
C THR A 28 -10.23 -4.44 3.56
N LEU A 29 -9.65 -5.62 3.34
CA LEU A 29 -9.59 -6.71 4.29
C LEU A 29 -8.45 -6.53 5.31
N GLY A 30 -7.48 -5.66 5.04
CA GLY A 30 -6.37 -5.37 5.92
C GLY A 30 -5.33 -6.48 5.97
N ASP A 31 -4.49 -6.43 7.00
CA ASP A 31 -3.45 -7.42 7.26
C ASP A 31 -4.06 -8.78 7.60
N GLU A 32 -3.67 -9.82 6.85
CA GLU A 32 -4.14 -11.20 7.04
C GLU A 32 -3.75 -11.79 8.41
N LEU A 33 -2.68 -11.29 9.05
CA LEU A 33 -2.22 -11.79 10.35
C LEU A 33 -2.88 -11.07 11.51
N THR A 34 -2.88 -9.73 11.49
CA THR A 34 -3.33 -8.91 12.62
C THR A 34 -4.78 -8.44 12.49
N GLY A 35 -5.32 -8.43 11.28
CA GLY A 35 -6.61 -7.82 10.96
C GLY A 35 -6.58 -6.29 10.94
N PHE A 36 -5.42 -5.65 11.10
CA PHE A 36 -5.29 -4.20 11.03
C PHE A 36 -5.64 -3.71 9.63
N LYS A 37 -6.56 -2.74 9.57
CA LYS A 37 -7.03 -2.16 8.32
C LYS A 37 -6.13 -1.02 7.87
N VAL A 38 -6.08 -0.82 6.55
CA VAL A 38 -5.50 0.38 5.97
C VAL A 38 -6.24 1.60 6.48
N GLN A 39 -5.50 2.61 6.92
CA GLN A 39 -6.09 3.87 7.41
C GLN A 39 -6.03 4.91 6.29
N TYR A 40 -7.20 5.14 5.68
CA TYR A 40 -7.37 6.15 4.64
C TYR A 40 -7.64 7.52 5.25
N SER A 41 -7.04 8.58 4.69
CA SER A 41 -7.30 9.96 5.07
C SER A 41 -7.50 10.83 3.83
N PRO A 42 -8.49 11.74 3.82
CA PRO A 42 -9.50 11.94 4.85
C PRO A 42 -10.50 10.77 4.91
N ASN A 43 -10.81 10.31 6.13
CA ASN A 43 -11.71 9.17 6.39
C ASN A 43 -13.20 9.57 6.50
N SER A 44 -13.48 10.86 6.46
CA SER A 44 -14.81 11.45 6.48
C SER A 44 -14.90 12.46 5.35
N GLN A 45 -16.12 12.75 4.91
CA GLN A 45 -16.35 13.71 3.83
C GLN A 45 -15.85 15.10 4.26
N PRO A 46 -14.81 15.65 3.61
CA PRO A 46 -14.35 17.00 3.88
C PRO A 46 -15.44 18.02 3.52
N SER A 47 -15.48 19.16 4.22
CA SER A 47 -16.45 20.23 3.92
C SER A 47 -16.29 20.82 2.51
N ASN A 48 -15.12 20.62 1.90
CA ASN A 48 -14.78 21.02 0.54
C ASN A 48 -14.91 19.89 -0.50
N ALA A 49 -15.50 18.74 -0.13
CA ALA A 49 -15.79 17.65 -1.05
C ALA A 49 -17.29 17.34 -1.09
N SER A 50 -17.78 16.93 -2.26
CA SER A 50 -19.19 16.54 -2.45
C SER A 50 -19.50 15.12 -1.97
N ALA A 51 -18.48 14.29 -1.72
CA ALA A 51 -18.61 12.91 -1.29
C ALA A 51 -17.38 12.47 -0.45
N LEU A 52 -17.41 11.24 0.06
CA LEU A 52 -16.23 10.56 0.59
C LEU A 52 -15.12 10.54 -0.48
N VAL A 53 -13.90 10.87 -0.05
CA VAL A 53 -12.73 10.95 -0.95
C VAL A 53 -12.24 9.56 -1.32
N TRP A 54 -12.04 8.71 -0.31
CA TRP A 54 -11.70 7.30 -0.52
C TRP A 54 -12.99 6.47 -0.63
N LYS A 55 -13.11 5.73 -1.73
CA LYS A 55 -14.20 4.79 -1.99
C LYS A 55 -13.62 3.40 -2.22
N SER A 56 -14.09 2.45 -1.42
CA SER A 56 -13.84 1.03 -1.68
C SER A 56 -14.61 0.56 -2.92
N ALA A 57 -14.21 -0.57 -3.48
CA ALA A 57 -14.87 -1.21 -4.61
C ALA A 57 -16.38 -1.34 -4.37
N SER A 58 -16.80 -1.67 -3.13
CA SER A 58 -18.20 -1.83 -2.72
C SER A 58 -19.01 -0.53 -2.74
N GLN A 59 -18.35 0.61 -2.53
CA GLN A 59 -18.95 1.95 -2.52
C GLN A 59 -18.95 2.59 -3.91
N CYS A 60 -18.30 1.96 -4.89
CA CYS A 60 -18.11 2.49 -6.25
C CYS A 60 -19.22 2.12 -7.24
N SER A 61 -20.49 2.12 -6.81
CA SER A 61 -21.61 1.91 -7.75
C SER A 61 -21.82 3.07 -8.72
N ASP A 62 -21.29 4.26 -8.39
CA ASP A 62 -21.41 5.51 -9.14
C ASP A 62 -20.07 6.00 -9.73
N CYS A 63 -19.01 5.18 -9.65
CA CYS A 63 -17.69 5.57 -10.11
C CYS A 63 -17.58 5.50 -11.63
N ALA A 64 -17.03 6.56 -12.24
CA ALA A 64 -16.82 6.64 -13.68
C ALA A 64 -15.65 5.75 -14.15
N ILE A 65 -14.64 5.60 -13.29
CA ILE A 65 -13.51 4.69 -13.47
C ILE A 65 -13.60 3.68 -12.33
N ALA A 66 -13.81 2.41 -12.66
CA ALA A 66 -13.96 1.34 -11.69
C ALA A 66 -13.25 0.06 -12.19
N PRO A 67 -12.17 -0.38 -11.53
CA PRO A 67 -11.54 -1.66 -11.85
C PRO A 67 -12.49 -2.85 -11.70
N GLU A 68 -12.28 -3.86 -12.53
CA GLU A 68 -12.96 -5.14 -12.46
C GLU A 68 -12.53 -5.90 -11.22
N ARG A 69 -13.47 -6.09 -10.29
CA ARG A 69 -13.20 -6.69 -8.99
C ARG A 69 -12.53 -8.06 -9.09
N SER A 70 -12.95 -8.92 -10.01
CA SER A 70 -12.40 -10.28 -10.13
C SER A 70 -10.92 -10.35 -10.53
N LEU A 71 -10.31 -9.23 -10.92
CA LEU A 71 -8.89 -9.14 -11.26
C LEU A 71 -8.05 -8.52 -10.13
N ALA A 72 -8.68 -7.92 -9.12
CA ALA A 72 -8.00 -7.34 -7.97
C ALA A 72 -7.78 -8.38 -6.86
N MET A 73 -6.83 -8.12 -5.96
CA MET A 73 -6.59 -8.99 -4.81
C MET A 73 -7.86 -9.12 -3.97
N ASN A 74 -8.24 -10.36 -3.67
CA ASN A 74 -9.48 -10.72 -2.96
C ASN A 74 -10.79 -10.08 -3.46
N GLY A 75 -10.82 -9.54 -4.67
CA GLY A 75 -12.01 -8.86 -5.17
C GLY A 75 -12.21 -7.43 -4.67
N THR A 76 -11.21 -6.83 -4.02
CA THR A 76 -11.30 -5.52 -3.39
C THR A 76 -10.25 -4.55 -3.93
N TRP A 77 -10.53 -3.27 -3.77
CA TRP A 77 -9.63 -2.15 -4.07
C TRP A 77 -10.23 -0.90 -3.46
N THR A 78 -9.39 0.08 -3.12
CA THR A 78 -9.84 1.35 -2.55
C THR A 78 -9.15 2.48 -3.30
N SER A 79 -9.96 3.40 -3.82
CA SER A 79 -9.50 4.46 -4.70
C SER A 79 -9.89 5.85 -4.22
N ALA A 80 -9.10 6.84 -4.61
CA ALA A 80 -9.41 8.24 -4.38
C ALA A 80 -8.91 9.11 -5.54
N THR A 81 -9.70 10.10 -5.90
CA THR A 81 -9.26 11.21 -6.76
C THR A 81 -8.79 12.35 -5.88
N TYR A 82 -7.52 12.72 -6.01
CA TYR A 82 -6.93 13.89 -5.40
C TYR A 82 -7.15 15.14 -6.26
N ASP A 83 -7.49 16.24 -5.60
CA ASP A 83 -7.42 17.60 -6.12
C ASP A 83 -6.82 18.56 -5.10
N THR A 84 -6.50 19.78 -5.54
CA THR A 84 -5.76 20.74 -4.71
C THR A 84 -6.53 21.22 -3.45
N PRO A 85 -7.86 21.42 -3.48
CA PRO A 85 -8.63 21.72 -2.26
C PRO A 85 -8.46 20.68 -1.15
N LEU A 86 -8.29 19.39 -1.47
CA LEU A 86 -8.14 18.35 -0.46
C LEU A 86 -6.85 18.46 0.36
N ARG A 87 -5.87 19.24 -0.10
CA ARG A 87 -4.51 19.41 0.47
C ARG A 87 -3.67 18.14 0.39
N ASN A 88 -4.14 17.03 0.96
CA ASN A 88 -3.53 15.71 0.81
C ASN A 88 -4.55 14.57 0.92
N ILE A 89 -4.21 13.43 0.33
CA ILE A 89 -4.85 12.14 0.61
C ILE A 89 -3.79 11.12 0.98
N THR A 90 -4.11 10.20 1.88
CA THR A 90 -3.18 9.16 2.32
C THR A 90 -3.84 7.80 2.51
N ALA A 91 -3.07 6.74 2.27
CA ALA A 91 -3.37 5.38 2.69
C ALA A 91 -2.19 4.88 3.56
N ARG A 92 -2.46 4.65 4.85
CA ARG A 92 -1.44 4.23 5.83
C ARG A 92 -1.58 2.75 6.14
N LEU A 93 -0.46 2.03 6.07
CA LEU A 93 -0.31 0.65 6.47
C LEU A 93 0.62 0.56 7.69
N SER A 94 0.44 -0.50 8.48
CA SER A 94 1.32 -0.87 9.58
C SER A 94 1.65 -2.35 9.46
N PHE A 95 2.92 -2.69 9.60
CA PHE A 95 3.40 -4.07 9.47
C PHE A 95 4.62 -4.29 10.35
N HIS A 96 4.91 -5.54 10.69
CA HIS A 96 6.14 -5.95 11.36
C HIS A 96 6.91 -6.85 10.40
N GLY A 97 8.08 -6.41 9.92
CA GLY A 97 8.84 -7.22 8.98
C GLY A 97 10.04 -6.49 8.38
N SER A 98 10.75 -7.21 7.51
CA SER A 98 12.02 -6.86 6.89
C SER A 98 11.92 -6.49 5.40
N ALA A 99 10.75 -6.65 4.79
CA ALA A 99 10.50 -6.25 3.41
C ALA A 99 9.05 -5.78 3.21
N ILE A 100 8.82 -4.93 2.21
CA ILE A 100 7.48 -4.54 1.75
C ILE A 100 7.45 -4.27 0.25
N TYR A 101 6.33 -4.63 -0.37
CA TYR A 101 6.02 -4.49 -1.79
C TYR A 101 4.60 -3.92 -1.91
N ILE A 102 4.45 -2.81 -2.63
CA ILE A 102 3.18 -2.09 -2.76
C ILE A 102 2.66 -2.27 -4.18
N TYR A 103 1.44 -2.77 -4.29
CA TYR A 103 0.78 -3.03 -5.57
C TYR A 103 -0.41 -2.08 -5.74
N LEU A 104 -0.43 -1.41 -6.89
CA LEU A 104 -1.51 -0.52 -7.31
C LEU A 104 -2.25 -1.12 -8.50
N ILE A 105 -3.48 -0.66 -8.69
CA ILE A 105 -4.17 -0.79 -9.97
C ILE A 105 -4.00 0.53 -10.72
N VAL A 106 -3.64 0.45 -11.98
CA VAL A 106 -3.41 1.62 -12.83
C VAL A 106 -4.54 1.72 -13.85
N SER A 107 -5.13 2.91 -13.97
CA SER A 107 -6.12 3.22 -15.00
C SER A 107 -5.46 3.92 -16.18
N ASN A 108 -5.84 3.53 -17.39
CA ASN A 108 -5.42 4.14 -18.64
C ASN A 108 -6.60 4.78 -19.41
N TYR A 109 -7.52 5.41 -18.70
CA TYR A 109 -8.61 6.17 -19.32
C TYR A 109 -8.06 7.41 -20.03
N PRO A 110 -8.51 7.75 -21.25
CA PRO A 110 -7.98 8.90 -21.97
C PRO A 110 -8.30 10.23 -21.26
N GLN A 111 -7.33 11.14 -21.26
CA GLN A 111 -7.51 12.50 -20.77
C GLN A 111 -8.64 13.25 -21.51
N SER A 112 -8.94 12.88 -22.76
CA SER A 112 -10.04 13.47 -23.56
C SER A 112 -11.43 13.22 -22.97
N THR A 113 -11.58 12.29 -22.03
CA THR A 113 -12.83 12.05 -21.30
C THR A 113 -13.11 13.11 -20.22
N GLY A 114 -12.11 13.90 -19.84
CA GLY A 114 -12.17 14.81 -18.69
C GLY A 114 -12.06 14.12 -17.32
N LEU A 115 -11.86 12.79 -17.30
CA LEU A 115 -11.63 12.02 -16.07
C LEU A 115 -10.14 12.03 -15.71
N VAL A 116 -9.84 12.02 -14.41
CA VAL A 116 -8.47 11.91 -13.90
C VAL A 116 -8.08 10.44 -13.88
N SER A 117 -7.01 10.08 -14.59
CA SER A 117 -6.49 8.70 -14.67
C SER A 117 -5.02 8.59 -14.27
N ASP A 118 -4.30 9.70 -14.24
CA ASP A 118 -2.88 9.74 -13.90
C ASP A 118 -2.67 9.46 -12.41
N ILE A 119 -1.58 8.77 -12.06
CA ILE A 119 -1.20 8.48 -10.67
C ILE A 119 0.06 9.25 -10.35
N ILE A 120 0.03 10.06 -9.30
CA ILE A 120 1.19 10.75 -8.74
C ILE A 120 1.08 10.63 -7.23
N CYS A 121 2.00 9.88 -6.63
CA CYS A 121 2.08 9.75 -5.18
C CYS A 121 3.52 9.59 -4.71
N ASP A 122 3.79 10.06 -3.51
CA ASP A 122 5.02 9.81 -2.78
C ASP A 122 4.80 8.67 -1.79
N PHE A 123 5.89 7.97 -1.48
CA PHE A 123 5.92 6.90 -0.50
C PHE A 123 6.74 7.32 0.71
N ARG A 124 6.21 7.06 1.90
CA ARG A 124 6.94 7.26 3.15
C ARG A 124 7.08 5.96 3.92
N MET A 125 8.26 5.73 4.46
CA MET A 125 8.54 4.70 5.46
C MET A 125 8.90 5.41 6.76
N ASP A 126 8.17 5.13 7.83
CA ASP A 126 8.46 5.66 9.17
C ASP A 126 8.58 7.21 9.23
N GLY A 127 7.81 7.88 8.37
CA GLY A 127 7.76 9.35 8.26
C GLY A 127 8.68 9.94 7.18
N GLU A 128 9.69 9.20 6.74
CA GLU A 128 10.67 9.65 5.74
C GLU A 128 10.24 9.30 4.32
N VAL A 129 10.46 10.21 3.37
CA VAL A 129 10.17 9.96 1.96
C VAL A 129 11.19 8.97 1.40
N VAL A 130 10.72 7.83 0.91
CA VAL A 130 11.55 6.72 0.40
C VAL A 130 11.41 6.48 -1.10
N GLY A 131 10.50 7.18 -1.76
CA GLY A 131 10.30 7.08 -3.20
C GLY A 131 9.03 7.78 -3.65
N SER A 132 8.76 7.67 -4.94
CA SER A 132 7.53 8.16 -5.55
C SER A 132 7.15 7.28 -6.73
N TYR A 133 5.88 7.37 -7.13
CA TYR A 133 5.33 6.71 -8.30
C TYR A 133 4.60 7.72 -9.17
N ASN A 134 4.85 7.64 -10.47
CA ASN A 134 4.20 8.47 -11.47
C ASN A 134 3.76 7.59 -12.66
N HIS A 135 2.47 7.65 -12.97
CA HIS A 135 1.88 7.06 -14.16
C HIS A 135 1.10 8.11 -14.93
N THR A 136 1.35 8.18 -16.24
CA THR A 136 0.54 8.95 -17.18
C THR A 136 -0.25 8.00 -18.06
N THR A 137 -1.56 8.21 -18.16
CA THR A 137 -2.46 7.38 -18.96
C THR A 137 -2.02 7.27 -20.42
N ASP A 138 -2.03 6.04 -20.96
CA ASP A 138 -1.78 5.78 -22.38
C ASP A 138 -3.04 5.95 -23.26
N GLY A 139 -4.21 6.18 -22.65
CA GLY A 139 -5.48 6.38 -23.34
C GLY A 139 -6.12 5.12 -23.93
N THR A 140 -5.79 3.93 -23.42
CA THR A 140 -6.33 2.65 -23.92
C THR A 140 -7.65 2.20 -23.29
N TYR A 141 -8.19 2.93 -22.31
CA TYR A 141 -9.32 2.51 -21.45
C TYR A 141 -9.08 1.21 -20.69
N ARG A 142 -7.82 0.80 -20.52
CA ARG A 142 -7.46 -0.44 -19.83
C ARG A 142 -7.11 -0.17 -18.38
N PHE A 143 -7.19 -1.23 -17.59
CA PHE A 143 -6.59 -1.28 -16.27
C PHE A 143 -5.38 -2.23 -16.31
N GLU A 144 -4.34 -1.87 -15.59
CA GLU A 144 -3.22 -2.75 -15.27
C GLU A 144 -3.31 -3.10 -13.79
N TYR A 145 -3.31 -4.40 -13.49
CA TYR A 145 -3.39 -4.94 -12.13
C TYR A 145 -2.01 -5.45 -11.72
N ASP A 146 -1.83 -5.68 -10.41
CA ASP A 146 -0.56 -6.17 -9.84
C ASP A 146 0.65 -5.28 -10.20
N VAL A 147 0.43 -3.96 -10.35
CA VAL A 147 1.51 -3.03 -10.70
C VAL A 147 2.35 -2.75 -9.45
N LEU A 148 3.57 -3.28 -9.43
CA LEU A 148 4.54 -3.02 -8.36
C LEU A 148 4.98 -1.56 -8.40
N ALA A 149 4.39 -0.73 -7.54
CA ALA A 149 4.65 0.70 -7.47
C ALA A 149 5.83 1.05 -6.56
N TYR A 150 6.07 0.24 -5.51
CA TYR A 150 7.20 0.39 -4.60
C TYR A 150 7.65 -0.97 -4.07
N SER A 151 8.95 -1.12 -3.82
CA SER A 151 9.50 -2.26 -3.10
C SER A 151 10.73 -1.88 -2.28
N ASN A 152 10.83 -2.44 -1.08
CA ASN A 152 12.05 -2.43 -0.28
C ASN A 152 12.22 -3.78 0.41
N ALA A 153 13.31 -4.49 0.10
CA ALA A 153 13.59 -5.83 0.60
C ALA A 153 14.72 -5.86 1.66
N SER A 154 15.12 -4.68 2.15
CA SER A 154 16.28 -4.52 3.03
C SER A 154 15.94 -3.63 4.23
N LEU A 155 14.75 -3.79 4.80
CA LEU A 155 14.37 -3.14 6.05
C LEU A 155 14.98 -3.89 7.24
N ASN A 156 15.03 -3.22 8.37
CA ASN A 156 15.25 -3.93 9.63
C ASN A 156 14.00 -4.74 9.93
N ASP A 157 14.14 -5.87 10.61
CA ASP A 157 12.98 -6.63 11.10
C ASP A 157 12.40 -5.92 12.34
N ASP A 158 11.46 -5.01 12.11
CA ASP A 158 10.85 -4.16 13.15
C ASP A 158 9.41 -3.76 12.76
N ASP A 159 8.74 -3.05 13.68
CA ASP A 159 7.47 -2.39 13.41
C ASP A 159 7.68 -1.17 12.48
N HIS A 160 7.00 -1.20 11.34
CA HIS A 160 7.07 -0.17 10.31
C HIS A 160 5.70 0.44 10.02
N THR A 161 5.75 1.69 9.57
CA THR A 161 4.60 2.38 8.99
C THR A 161 4.90 2.79 7.56
N PHE A 162 4.01 2.40 6.64
CA PHE A 162 4.09 2.81 5.25
C PHE A 162 2.95 3.78 4.92
N LEU A 163 3.26 4.81 4.14
CA LEU A 163 2.27 5.78 3.69
C LEU A 163 2.36 5.95 2.17
N ILE A 164 1.24 5.73 1.50
CA ILE A 164 1.01 6.25 0.14
C ILE A 164 0.40 7.64 0.34
N GLU A 165 1.04 8.68 -0.17
CA GLU A 165 0.63 10.07 0.01
C GLU A 165 0.57 10.79 -1.33
N THR A 166 -0.55 11.45 -1.61
CA THR A 166 -0.64 12.41 -2.73
C THR A 166 -0.87 13.80 -2.18
N THR A 167 -0.02 14.73 -2.61
CA THR A 167 -0.10 16.17 -2.31
C THR A 167 0.27 16.98 -3.56
N GLY A 168 0.23 18.32 -3.45
CA GLY A 168 0.74 19.22 -4.47
C GLY A 168 -0.35 19.83 -5.34
N THR A 169 -0.05 20.04 -6.63
CA THR A 169 -0.92 20.77 -7.55
C THR A 169 -1.51 19.93 -8.67
N GLN A 170 -1.02 18.70 -8.84
CA GLN A 170 -1.43 17.80 -9.92
C GLN A 170 -2.60 16.93 -9.46
N LEU A 171 -3.62 16.79 -10.31
CA LEU A 171 -4.70 15.84 -10.07
C LEU A 171 -4.16 14.42 -10.15
N SER A 172 -4.68 13.52 -9.31
CA SER A 172 -4.26 12.12 -9.35
C SER A 172 -5.41 11.19 -8.97
N TYR A 173 -5.45 9.99 -9.55
CA TYR A 173 -6.40 8.94 -9.20
C TYR A 173 -5.69 7.69 -8.69
N VAL A 174 -5.47 7.62 -7.37
CA VAL A 174 -4.77 6.51 -6.71
C VAL A 174 -5.75 5.35 -6.49
N ILE A 175 -5.35 4.14 -6.85
CA ILE A 175 -6.10 2.90 -6.59
C ILE A 175 -5.17 1.92 -5.87
N PHE A 176 -5.34 1.78 -4.56
CA PHE A 176 -4.60 0.80 -3.77
C PHE A 176 -5.32 -0.55 -3.78
N ASP A 177 -4.55 -1.62 -3.99
CA ASP A 177 -5.04 -3.00 -4.10
C ASP A 177 -4.53 -3.84 -2.93
N TYR A 178 -3.21 -4.04 -2.85
CA TYR A 178 -2.61 -4.77 -1.72
C TYR A 178 -1.13 -4.44 -1.53
N ALA A 179 -0.62 -4.86 -0.38
CA ALA A 179 0.81 -4.92 -0.10
C ALA A 179 1.20 -6.34 0.31
N LEU A 180 2.44 -6.71 0.01
CA LEU A 180 3.09 -7.88 0.61
C LEU A 180 4.20 -7.42 1.53
N TYR A 181 4.35 -8.05 2.68
CA TYR A 181 5.49 -7.86 3.56
C TYR A 181 6.06 -9.20 4.01
N THR A 182 7.29 -9.20 4.51
CA THR A 182 8.01 -10.41 4.93
C THR A 182 8.62 -10.23 6.30
#